data_AF-A0A7X7D7Y3-F1
#
_entry.id   AF-A0A7X7D7Y3-F1
#
_cell.length_a   1.000
_cell.length_b   1.000
_cell.length_c   1.000
_cell.angle_alpha   90.00
_cell.angle_beta   90.00
_cell.angle_gamma   90.00
#
_symmetry.space_group_name_H-M   'P 1'
#
loop_
_entity.id
_entity.type
_entity.pdbx_description
1 polymer ?
#
loop_
_entity_poly.entity_id
_entity_poly.type
_entity_poly.pdbx_seq_one_letter_code
_entity_poly.pdbx_strand_id
1 'polypeptide(L)'
;MDRINAILEREGEVLEILLFKLVETRLLLENDELRFLSRSTREVERARTRAREIDLMRATTVSQHRPGVTLRDLATESTGPWPGIFRDHHDVLTSLVAEIEVTAHQNSGAARLGLEALQRAKVPAGTAEPADALEGTGNHGDAELARLARGAAFESVLGTASRLRMPDLLDFLR
;
A
#
# COMPACT_ATOMS: atom_id res chain seq x y z
N MET A 1 -14.82 -25.60 -10.94
CA MET A 1 -13.47 -25.17 -10.56
C MET A 1 -13.00 -23.98 -11.38
N ASP A 2 -13.28 -23.93 -12.68
CA ASP A 2 -12.85 -22.84 -13.58
C ASP A 2 -13.22 -21.43 -13.09
N ARG A 3 -14.44 -21.25 -12.57
CA ARG A 3 -14.88 -19.96 -12.01
C ARG A 3 -14.05 -19.53 -10.79
N ILE A 4 -13.66 -20.48 -9.94
CA ILE A 4 -12.79 -20.20 -8.79
C ILE A 4 -11.38 -19.91 -9.29
N ASN A 5 -10.86 -20.68 -10.24
CA ASN A 5 -9.55 -20.41 -10.84
C ASN A 5 -9.48 -18.99 -11.44
N ALA A 6 -10.48 -18.59 -12.24
CA ALA A 6 -10.53 -17.27 -12.85
C ALA A 6 -10.60 -16.12 -11.81
N ILE A 7 -11.22 -16.33 -10.64
CA ILE A 7 -11.21 -15.31 -9.58
C ILE A 7 -9.84 -15.23 -8.89
N LEU A 8 -9.16 -16.36 -8.68
CA LEU A 8 -7.81 -16.39 -8.07
C LEU A 8 -6.76 -15.77 -8.98
N GLU A 9 -6.79 -16.06 -10.27
CA GLU A 9 -5.92 -15.41 -11.27
C GLU A 9 -6.07 -13.89 -11.20
N ARG A 10 -7.31 -13.41 -11.22
CA ARG A 10 -7.61 -11.97 -11.15
C ARG A 10 -7.25 -11.35 -9.80
N GLU A 11 -7.34 -12.10 -8.71
CA GLU A 11 -6.90 -11.66 -7.39
C GLU A 11 -5.38 -11.48 -7.35
N GLY A 12 -4.63 -12.43 -7.91
CA GLY A 12 -3.19 -12.33 -8.09
C GLY A 12 -2.78 -11.10 -8.89
N GLU A 13 -3.39 -10.87 -10.06
CA GLU A 13 -3.12 -9.69 -10.90
C GLU A 13 -3.34 -8.37 -10.15
N VAL A 14 -4.43 -8.26 -9.40
CA VAL A 14 -4.76 -7.01 -8.70
C VAL A 14 -3.86 -6.80 -7.48
N LEU A 15 -3.46 -7.87 -6.79
CA LEU A 15 -2.47 -7.79 -5.71
C LEU A 15 -1.07 -7.44 -6.25
N GLU A 16 -0.69 -7.96 -7.40
CA GLU A 16 0.57 -7.59 -8.08
C GLU A 16 0.58 -6.10 -8.45
N ILE A 17 -0.54 -5.57 -8.99
CA ILE A 17 -0.68 -4.12 -9.24
C ILE A 17 -0.56 -3.32 -7.95
N LEU A 18 -1.17 -3.78 -6.85
CA LEU A 18 -1.06 -3.12 -5.55
C LEU A 18 0.39 -3.11 -5.05
N LEU A 19 1.08 -4.25 -5.11
CA LEU A 19 2.50 -4.36 -4.77
C LEU A 19 3.34 -3.40 -5.62
N PHE A 20 3.13 -3.38 -6.94
CA PHE A 20 3.81 -2.47 -7.85
C PHE A 20 3.65 -1.01 -7.44
N LYS A 21 2.43 -0.58 -7.06
CA LYS A 21 2.20 0.79 -6.59
C LYS A 21 2.84 1.10 -5.24
N LEU A 22 2.97 0.10 -4.36
CA LEU A 22 3.72 0.27 -3.12
C LEU A 22 5.22 0.38 -3.36
N VAL A 23 5.77 -0.40 -4.30
CA VAL A 23 7.17 -0.29 -4.73
C VAL A 23 7.43 1.07 -5.36
N GLU A 24 6.54 1.57 -6.21
CA GLU A 24 6.61 2.92 -6.77
C GLU A 24 6.65 3.98 -5.67
N THR A 25 5.76 3.90 -4.67
CA THR A 25 5.79 4.81 -3.51
C THR A 25 7.12 4.72 -2.76
N ARG A 26 7.68 3.52 -2.58
CA ARG A 26 8.98 3.32 -1.90
C ARG A 26 10.10 4.03 -2.64
N LEU A 27 10.18 3.83 -3.96
CA LEU A 27 11.20 4.45 -4.80
C LEU A 27 11.11 5.98 -4.77
N LEU A 28 9.89 6.54 -4.75
CA LEU A 28 9.71 7.99 -4.59
C LEU A 28 10.19 8.50 -3.24
N LEU A 29 9.96 7.75 -2.15
CA LEU A 29 10.46 8.09 -0.81
C LEU A 29 11.99 8.01 -0.73
N GLU A 30 12.58 6.94 -1.27
CA GLU A 30 14.04 6.71 -1.27
C GLU A 30 14.81 7.76 -2.08
N ASN A 31 14.18 8.31 -3.13
CA ASN A 31 14.78 9.34 -4.00
C ASN A 31 14.34 10.78 -3.67
N ASP A 32 13.63 10.99 -2.55
CA ASP A 32 13.09 12.29 -2.12
C ASP A 32 12.22 13.01 -3.18
N GLU A 33 11.57 12.25 -4.06
CA GLU A 33 10.69 12.76 -5.13
C GLU A 33 9.27 13.05 -4.60
N LEU A 34 9.20 13.85 -3.53
CA LEU A 34 7.98 14.08 -2.73
C LEU A 34 6.82 14.69 -3.51
N ARG A 35 7.11 15.44 -4.60
CA ARG A 35 6.11 16.04 -5.49
C ARG A 35 5.17 15.00 -6.14
N PHE A 36 5.61 13.75 -6.28
CA PHE A 36 4.81 12.68 -6.88
C PHE A 36 4.13 11.77 -5.85
N LEU A 37 4.44 11.90 -4.56
CA LEU A 37 3.89 11.00 -3.54
C LEU A 37 2.37 11.06 -3.47
N SER A 38 1.77 12.25 -3.50
CA SER A 38 0.31 12.40 -3.53
C SER A 38 -0.34 11.70 -4.74
N ARG A 39 0.36 11.63 -5.88
CA ARG A 39 -0.11 10.92 -7.07
C ARG A 39 -0.02 9.41 -6.85
N SER A 40 1.09 8.92 -6.30
CA SER A 40 1.32 7.49 -6.06
C SER A 40 0.41 6.93 -4.96
N THR A 41 0.19 7.65 -3.85
CA THR A 41 -0.75 7.21 -2.81
C THR A 41 -2.18 7.07 -3.33
N ARG A 42 -2.62 7.94 -4.24
CA ARG A 42 -3.92 7.77 -4.94
C ARG A 42 -3.97 6.50 -5.80
N GLU A 43 -2.87 6.11 -6.44
CA GLU A 43 -2.81 4.86 -7.20
C GLU A 43 -2.84 3.64 -6.28
N VAL A 44 -2.14 3.68 -5.15
CA VAL A 44 -2.23 2.63 -4.12
C VAL A 44 -3.67 2.50 -3.61
N GLU A 45 -4.37 3.60 -3.35
CA GLU A 45 -5.78 3.58 -2.93
C GLU A 45 -6.69 2.96 -4.01
N ARG A 46 -6.45 3.26 -5.29
CA ARG A 46 -7.19 2.66 -6.41
C ARG A 46 -6.95 1.17 -6.50
N ALA A 47 -5.68 0.74 -6.45
CA ALA A 47 -5.30 -0.67 -6.48
C ALA A 47 -5.89 -1.43 -5.27
N ARG A 48 -5.82 -0.86 -4.07
CA ARG A 48 -6.44 -1.44 -2.86
C ARG A 48 -7.95 -1.60 -3.01
N THR A 49 -8.62 -0.58 -3.54
CA THR A 49 -10.07 -0.63 -3.75
C THR A 49 -10.42 -1.76 -4.71
N ARG A 50 -9.65 -1.92 -5.79
CA ARG A 50 -9.82 -3.02 -6.73
C ARG A 50 -9.56 -4.38 -6.07
N ALA A 51 -8.53 -4.51 -5.23
CA ALA A 51 -8.23 -5.74 -4.51
C ALA A 51 -9.40 -6.16 -3.62
N ARG A 52 -9.97 -5.20 -2.88
CA ARG A 52 -11.14 -5.41 -2.03
C ARG A 52 -12.38 -5.85 -2.83
N GLU A 53 -12.60 -5.30 -4.01
CA GLU A 53 -13.72 -5.73 -4.86
C GLU A 53 -13.57 -7.19 -5.30
N ILE A 54 -12.36 -7.61 -5.69
CA ILE A 54 -12.09 -9.00 -6.06
C ILE A 54 -12.20 -9.94 -4.86
N ASP A 55 -11.68 -9.55 -3.71
CA ASP A 55 -11.77 -10.31 -2.46
C ASP A 55 -13.24 -10.61 -2.08
N LEU A 56 -14.14 -9.63 -2.20
CA LEU A 56 -15.57 -9.82 -1.98
C LEU A 56 -16.20 -10.78 -3.02
N MET A 57 -15.79 -10.67 -4.28
CA MET A 57 -16.24 -11.59 -5.34
C MET A 57 -15.75 -13.01 -5.09
N ARG A 58 -14.51 -13.18 -4.62
CA ARG A 58 -13.93 -14.46 -4.20
C ARG A 58 -14.72 -15.04 -3.04
N ALA A 59 -14.91 -14.30 -1.94
CA ALA A 59 -15.65 -14.77 -0.78
C ALA A 59 -17.06 -15.27 -1.17
N THR A 60 -17.75 -14.55 -2.04
CA THR A 60 -19.06 -14.96 -2.57
C THR A 60 -18.98 -16.21 -3.45
N THR A 61 -17.99 -16.29 -4.34
CA THR A 61 -17.84 -17.42 -5.28
C THR A 61 -17.41 -18.70 -4.55
N VAL A 62 -16.52 -18.58 -3.57
CA VAL A 62 -16.00 -19.68 -2.77
C VAL A 62 -17.05 -20.20 -1.78
N SER A 63 -17.82 -19.31 -1.14
CA SER A 63 -18.91 -19.73 -0.24
C SER A 63 -20.03 -20.51 -0.94
N GLN A 64 -20.24 -20.30 -2.24
CA GLN A 64 -21.15 -21.11 -3.06
C GLN A 64 -20.67 -22.55 -3.24
N HIS A 65 -19.37 -22.80 -3.15
CA HIS A 65 -18.82 -24.16 -3.15
C HIS A 65 -19.03 -24.82 -1.79
N ARG A 66 -18.52 -24.17 -0.73
CA ARG A 66 -18.72 -24.57 0.67
C ARG A 66 -18.39 -23.38 1.58
N PRO A 67 -19.24 -23.02 2.54
CA PRO A 67 -18.92 -21.97 3.52
C PRO A 67 -17.64 -22.30 4.30
N GLY A 68 -16.75 -21.32 4.45
CA GLY A 68 -15.51 -21.44 5.24
C GLY A 68 -14.43 -22.35 4.63
N VAL A 69 -14.56 -22.76 3.37
CA VAL A 69 -13.51 -23.53 2.67
C VAL A 69 -12.27 -22.66 2.45
N THR A 70 -11.10 -23.19 2.78
CA THR A 70 -9.82 -22.53 2.48
C THR A 70 -9.30 -22.94 1.11
N LEU A 71 -8.26 -22.25 0.61
CA LEU A 71 -7.62 -22.62 -0.65
C LEU A 71 -6.94 -24.00 -0.55
N ARG A 72 -6.45 -24.37 0.63
CA ARG A 72 -5.89 -25.71 0.88
C ARG A 72 -6.96 -26.80 0.88
N ASP A 73 -8.12 -26.51 1.46
CA ASP A 73 -9.28 -27.40 1.37
C ASP A 73 -9.68 -27.60 -0.10
N LEU A 74 -9.80 -26.52 -0.88
CA LEU A 74 -10.12 -26.59 -2.31
C LEU A 74 -9.12 -27.46 -3.07
N ALA A 75 -7.82 -27.32 -2.81
CA ALA A 75 -6.80 -28.16 -3.43
C ALA A 75 -6.95 -29.64 -3.06
N THR A 76 -7.34 -29.94 -1.82
CA THR A 76 -7.48 -31.31 -1.29
C THR A 76 -8.75 -32.00 -1.79
N GLU A 77 -9.87 -31.27 -1.86
CA GLU A 77 -11.17 -31.78 -2.29
C GLU A 77 -11.26 -31.94 -3.82
N SER A 78 -10.34 -31.31 -4.55
CA SER A 78 -10.29 -31.31 -6.01
C SER A 78 -9.75 -32.61 -6.62
N THR A 79 -10.16 -32.89 -7.86
CA THR A 79 -9.65 -34.01 -8.67
C THR A 79 -9.01 -33.51 -9.97
N GLY A 80 -8.29 -34.39 -10.66
CA GLY A 80 -7.66 -34.04 -11.95
C GLY A 80 -6.52 -33.02 -11.78
N PRO A 81 -6.42 -31.98 -12.63
CA PRO A 81 -5.30 -31.03 -12.60
C PRO A 81 -5.41 -29.98 -11.47
N TRP A 82 -6.62 -29.81 -10.91
CA TRP A 82 -6.96 -28.71 -10.00
C TRP A 82 -6.15 -28.66 -8.68
N PRO A 83 -5.78 -29.79 -8.03
CA PRO A 83 -4.95 -29.73 -6.83
C PRO A 83 -3.59 -29.06 -7.05
N GLY A 84 -2.97 -29.24 -8.22
CA GLY A 84 -1.72 -28.57 -8.57
C GLY A 84 -1.95 -27.07 -8.75
N ILE A 85 -2.93 -26.71 -9.59
CA ILE A 85 -3.27 -25.32 -9.92
C ILE A 85 -3.60 -24.50 -8.66
N PHE A 86 -4.38 -25.05 -7.72
CA PHE A 86 -4.71 -24.33 -6.48
C PHE A 86 -3.53 -24.20 -5.51
N ARG A 87 -2.55 -25.12 -5.53
CA ARG A 87 -1.30 -24.94 -4.78
C ARG A 87 -0.43 -23.85 -5.40
N ASP A 88 -0.34 -23.79 -6.73
CA ASP A 88 0.40 -22.73 -7.41
C ASP A 88 -0.20 -21.34 -7.09
N HIS A 89 -1.54 -21.23 -7.09
CA HIS A 89 -2.22 -20.01 -6.64
C HIS A 89 -1.96 -19.69 -5.17
N HIS A 90 -1.94 -20.71 -4.30
CA HIS A 90 -1.65 -20.52 -2.88
C HIS A 90 -0.26 -19.92 -2.67
N ASP A 91 0.75 -20.45 -3.35
CA ASP A 91 2.13 -19.96 -3.27
C ASP A 91 2.23 -18.51 -3.75
N VAL A 92 1.66 -18.21 -4.92
CA VAL A 92 1.66 -16.85 -5.50
C VAL A 92 0.97 -15.84 -4.59
N LEU A 93 -0.26 -16.14 -4.17
CA LEU A 93 -1.05 -15.22 -3.34
C LEU A 93 -0.40 -15.01 -1.96
N THR A 94 0.17 -16.06 -1.37
CA THR A 94 0.89 -15.96 -0.10
C THR A 94 2.14 -15.06 -0.24
N SER A 95 2.91 -15.21 -1.31
CA SER A 95 4.07 -14.35 -1.58
C SER A 95 3.65 -12.89 -1.74
N LEU A 96 2.65 -12.62 -2.58
CA LEU A 96 2.17 -11.27 -2.84
C LEU A 96 1.68 -10.58 -1.56
N VAL A 97 0.91 -11.28 -0.72
CA VAL A 97 0.44 -10.71 0.55
C VAL A 97 1.62 -10.36 1.47
N ALA A 98 2.60 -11.25 1.61
CA ALA A 98 3.77 -11.00 2.43
C ALA A 98 4.59 -9.80 1.91
N GLU A 99 4.82 -9.73 0.60
CA GLU A 99 5.55 -8.63 -0.04
C GLU A 99 4.82 -7.29 0.09
N ILE A 100 3.48 -7.28 -0.01
CA ILE A 100 2.66 -6.10 0.21
C ILE A 100 2.78 -5.62 1.66
N GLU A 101 2.68 -6.51 2.64
CA GLU A 101 2.81 -6.16 4.06
C GLU A 101 4.18 -5.56 4.37
N VAL A 102 5.25 -6.21 3.90
CA VAL A 102 6.63 -5.73 4.06
C VAL A 102 6.82 -4.36 3.42
N THR A 103 6.39 -4.18 2.17
CA THR A 103 6.57 -2.92 1.43
C THR A 103 5.74 -1.78 2.04
N ALA A 104 4.51 -2.06 2.45
CA ALA A 104 3.67 -1.09 3.16
C ALA A 104 4.27 -0.66 4.51
N HIS A 105 4.88 -1.61 5.24
CA HIS A 105 5.58 -1.32 6.49
C HIS A 105 6.80 -0.43 6.25
N GLN A 106 7.62 -0.74 5.24
CA GLN A 106 8.78 0.07 4.83
C GLN A 106 8.37 1.50 4.47
N ASN A 107 7.35 1.66 3.63
CA ASN A 107 6.82 2.98 3.25
C ASN A 107 6.35 3.78 4.45
N SER A 108 5.66 3.13 5.40
CA SER A 108 5.22 3.76 6.64
C SER A 108 6.38 4.20 7.53
N GLY A 109 7.43 3.37 7.61
CA GLY A 109 8.65 3.69 8.36
C GLY A 109 9.34 4.91 7.78
N ALA A 110 9.58 4.92 6.47
CA ALA A 110 10.19 6.04 5.76
C ALA A 110 9.37 7.34 5.90
N ALA A 111 8.04 7.27 5.75
CA ALA A 111 7.18 8.44 5.92
C ALA A 111 7.21 9.01 7.35
N ARG A 112 7.24 8.16 8.39
CA ARG A 112 7.42 8.62 9.79
C ARG A 112 8.74 9.35 9.99
N LEU A 113 9.84 8.78 9.50
CA LEU A 113 11.16 9.40 9.60
C LEU A 113 11.20 10.76 8.88
N GLY A 114 10.56 10.86 7.70
CA GLY A 114 10.42 12.11 6.96
C GLY A 114 9.64 13.18 7.74
N LEU A 115 8.52 12.81 8.35
CA LEU A 115 7.74 13.68 9.23
C LEU A 115 8.55 14.20 10.43
N GLU A 116 9.28 13.30 11.11
CA GLU A 116 10.13 13.66 12.25
C GLU A 116 11.27 14.61 11.84
N ALA A 117 11.86 14.40 10.66
CA ALA A 117 12.90 15.28 10.12
C ALA A 117 12.35 16.70 9.83
N LEU A 118 11.16 16.80 9.24
CA LEU A 118 10.48 18.08 9.00
C LEU A 118 10.15 18.82 10.30
N GLN A 119 9.78 18.10 11.36
CA GLN A 119 9.50 18.69 12.68
C GLN A 119 10.76 19.21 13.35
N ARG A 120 11.89 18.49 13.27
CA ARG A 120 13.18 18.93 13.81
C ARG A 120 13.73 20.18 13.10
N ALA A 121 13.55 20.27 11.78
CA ALA A 121 13.99 21.43 11.00
C ALA A 121 13.27 22.75 11.36
N LYS A 122 12.15 22.69 12.09
CA LYS A 122 11.40 23.87 12.57
C LYS A 122 12.18 24.72 13.60
N VAL A 123 13.28 24.22 14.16
CA VAL A 123 14.07 24.94 15.17
C VAL A 123 15.30 25.61 14.54
N PRO A 124 15.17 26.91 14.18
CA PRO A 124 16.14 27.89 14.65
C PRO A 124 15.40 29.11 15.23
N ALA A 125 15.17 29.11 16.54
CA ALA A 125 14.88 30.32 17.29
C ALA A 125 16.18 30.79 17.94
N GLY A 126 16.87 31.74 17.31
CA GLY A 126 18.10 32.32 17.85
C GLY A 126 18.74 33.35 16.93
N THR A 127 18.50 34.64 17.23
CA THR A 127 19.23 35.85 16.83
C THR A 127 19.30 36.20 15.34
N ALA A 128 18.24 36.80 14.79
CA ALA A 128 18.36 37.71 13.64
C ALA A 128 18.32 39.16 14.15
N GLU A 129 19.40 39.90 13.92
CA GLU A 129 19.46 41.35 14.16
C GLU A 129 18.47 42.10 13.27
N PRO A 130 17.94 43.27 13.71
CA PRO A 130 16.83 43.96 13.06
C PRO A 130 17.11 44.55 11.66
N ALA A 131 18.28 44.33 11.07
CA ALA A 131 18.67 44.93 9.78
C ALA A 131 18.15 44.16 8.53
N ASP A 132 17.83 42.86 8.64
CA ASP A 132 17.43 42.01 7.50
C ASP A 132 15.90 41.90 7.28
N ALA A 133 15.09 42.60 8.08
CA ALA A 133 13.65 42.38 8.16
C ALA A 133 12.82 42.89 6.94
N LEU A 134 13.42 43.66 6.02
CA LEU A 134 12.68 44.35 4.95
C LEU A 134 12.69 43.65 3.58
N GLU A 135 13.53 42.62 3.35
CA GLU A 135 13.56 41.84 2.10
C GLU A 135 13.04 40.39 2.24
N GLY A 136 12.84 39.88 3.46
CA GLY A 136 12.64 38.43 3.72
C GLY A 136 11.20 37.89 3.79
N THR A 137 10.17 38.73 3.71
CA THR A 137 8.78 38.33 4.02
C THR A 137 8.13 37.41 2.98
N GLY A 138 8.46 37.56 1.70
CA GLY A 138 7.92 36.70 0.62
C GLY A 138 8.52 35.28 0.61
N ASN A 139 9.82 35.16 0.86
CA ASN A 139 10.55 33.88 0.82
C ASN A 139 10.17 32.93 1.98
N HIS A 140 9.73 33.49 3.11
CA HIS A 140 9.34 32.70 4.28
C HIS A 140 7.99 31.97 4.09
N GLY A 141 7.04 32.59 3.37
CA GLY A 141 5.74 31.99 3.07
C GLY A 141 5.85 30.79 2.14
N ASP A 142 6.64 30.90 1.08
CA ASP A 142 6.85 29.82 0.12
C ASP A 142 7.57 28.62 0.75
N ALA A 143 8.54 28.87 1.62
CA ALA A 143 9.25 27.82 2.35
C ALA A 143 8.32 27.05 3.31
N GLU A 144 7.43 27.76 4.01
CA GLU A 144 6.46 27.15 4.91
C GLU A 144 5.38 26.36 4.13
N LEU A 145 4.89 26.88 3.00
CA LEU A 145 3.98 26.16 2.12
C LEU A 145 4.59 24.86 1.59
N ALA A 146 5.85 24.91 1.12
CA ALA A 146 6.57 23.73 0.67
C ALA A 146 6.74 22.69 1.80
N ARG A 147 7.03 23.16 3.02
CA ARG A 147 7.14 22.30 4.21
C ARG A 147 5.80 21.61 4.53
N LEU A 148 4.70 22.36 4.54
CA LEU A 148 3.36 21.81 4.78
C LEU A 148 2.96 20.81 3.70
N ALA A 149 3.26 21.09 2.43
CA ALA A 149 3.00 20.16 1.33
C ALA A 149 3.78 18.84 1.49
N ARG A 150 5.05 18.89 1.91
CA ARG A 150 5.83 17.68 2.24
C ARG A 150 5.25 16.90 3.42
N GLY A 151 4.84 17.60 4.47
CA GLY A 151 4.17 16.98 5.63
C GLY A 151 2.90 16.22 5.22
N ALA A 152 2.03 16.86 4.44
CA ALA A 152 0.80 16.25 3.93
C ALA A 152 1.08 15.03 3.03
N ALA A 153 2.18 15.05 2.25
CA ALA A 153 2.58 13.91 1.44
C ALA A 153 2.94 12.69 2.29
N PHE A 154 3.75 12.86 3.36
CA PHE A 154 4.08 11.77 4.27
C PHE A 154 2.86 11.26 5.05
N GLU A 155 1.97 12.17 5.51
CA GLU A 155 0.72 11.78 6.17
C GLU A 155 -0.19 10.95 5.24
N SER A 156 -0.22 11.29 3.95
CA SER A 156 -0.96 10.50 2.96
C SER A 156 -0.45 9.06 2.86
N VAL A 157 0.88 8.85 2.87
CA VAL A 157 1.48 7.51 2.86
C VAL A 157 1.08 6.73 4.10
N LEU A 158 1.19 7.33 5.29
CA LEU A 158 0.79 6.70 6.55
C LEU A 158 -0.70 6.32 6.57
N GLY A 159 -1.55 7.22 6.08
CA GLY A 159 -2.98 6.99 5.95
C GLY A 159 -3.27 5.77 5.07
N THR A 160 -2.62 5.68 3.90
CA THR A 160 -2.82 4.55 2.99
C THR A 160 -2.36 3.23 3.59
N ALA A 161 -1.18 3.19 4.21
CA ALA A 161 -0.65 1.97 4.77
C ALA A 161 -1.51 1.40 5.91
N SER A 162 -2.09 2.26 6.76
CA SER A 162 -2.99 1.81 7.84
C SER A 162 -4.25 1.08 7.36
N ARG A 163 -4.62 1.29 6.08
CA ARG A 163 -5.83 0.70 5.46
C ARG A 163 -5.55 -0.57 4.66
N LEU A 164 -4.31 -1.04 4.53
CA LEU A 164 -3.92 -2.20 3.69
C LEU A 164 -4.15 -3.56 4.38
N ARG A 165 -5.20 -3.70 5.19
CA ARG A 165 -5.49 -4.96 5.89
C ARG A 165 -6.23 -5.92 4.96
N MET A 166 -5.83 -7.20 4.95
CA MET A 166 -6.44 -8.26 4.14
C MET A 166 -6.79 -9.52 4.96
N PRO A 167 -7.56 -9.39 6.06
CA PRO A 167 -7.84 -10.52 6.95
C PRO A 167 -8.59 -11.66 6.25
N ASP A 168 -9.57 -11.34 5.39
CA ASP A 168 -10.41 -12.34 4.72
C ASP A 168 -9.63 -13.16 3.68
N LEU A 169 -8.60 -12.55 3.07
CA LEU A 169 -7.67 -13.25 2.18
C LEU A 169 -6.73 -14.15 2.98
N LEU A 170 -6.15 -13.64 4.08
CA LEU A 170 -5.29 -14.44 4.96
C LEU A 170 -6.02 -15.65 5.55
N ASP A 171 -7.28 -15.48 5.96
CA ASP A 171 -8.11 -16.58 6.46
C ASP A 171 -8.35 -17.64 5.39
N PHE A 172 -8.59 -17.23 4.14
CA PHE A 172 -8.76 -18.15 3.02
C PHE A 172 -7.47 -18.87 2.61
N LEU A 173 -6.31 -18.25 2.80
CA LEU A 173 -5.01 -18.85 2.50
C LEU A 173 -4.53 -19.84 3.59
N ARG A 174 -5.27 -20.03 4.69
CA ARG A 174 -4.90 -21.00 5.75
C ARG A 174 -4.96 -22.46 5.28
#